data_AF-A0A2V8JLM1-F1
#
_entry.id   AF-A0A2V8JLM1-F1
#
_cell.length_a   1.000
_cell.length_b   1.000
_cell.length_c   1.000
_cell.angle_alpha   90.00
_cell.angle_beta   90.00
_cell.angle_gamma   90.00
#
_symmetry.space_group_name_H-M   'P 1'
#
loop_
_entity.id
_entity.type
_entity.pdbx_description
1 polymer ?
#
loop_
_entity_poly.entity_id
_entity_poly.type
_entity_poly.pdbx_seq_one_letter_code
_entity_poly.pdbx_strand_id
1 'polypeptide(L)'
;MAFALDCSAQTLADVARKERERQKRVHSPVVVATGATTTTTASSGSTAAAVTSSTPAGPTDNKGRDEKYWRAQFQKARDEVKKAEEKAQLLDLRLKDLNTQLLRQSDIYAREYRLGPEIADTQKQLDEARKEVDQAKKKLTDLEDELRRSGGLPGWAR
;
A
#
# COMPACT_ATOMS: atom_id res chain seq x y z
N MET A 1 -35.15 -22.18 -22.22
CA MET A 1 -33.77 -22.28 -21.70
C MET A 1 -33.35 -20.90 -21.22
N ALA A 2 -33.31 -20.69 -19.90
CA ALA A 2 -32.81 -19.45 -19.30
C ALA A 2 -31.53 -19.79 -18.55
N PHE A 3 -30.39 -19.26 -19.00
CA PHE A 3 -29.16 -19.24 -18.23
C PHE A 3 -29.00 -17.84 -17.65
N ALA A 4 -29.38 -17.69 -16.38
CA ALA A 4 -28.98 -16.55 -15.57
C ALA A 4 -27.53 -16.77 -15.16
N LEU A 5 -26.62 -15.95 -15.71
CA LEU A 5 -25.25 -15.84 -15.23
C LEU A 5 -25.28 -14.96 -13.98
N ASP A 6 -25.27 -15.62 -12.83
CA ASP A 6 -25.08 -15.02 -11.52
C ASP A 6 -23.68 -14.40 -11.47
N CYS A 7 -23.59 -13.09 -11.72
CA CYS A 7 -22.37 -12.33 -11.62
C CYS A 7 -22.19 -11.84 -10.18
N SER A 8 -22.01 -12.76 -9.22
CA SER A 8 -21.64 -12.40 -7.86
C SER A 8 -20.15 -12.04 -7.83
N ALA A 9 -19.84 -10.78 -8.15
CA ALA A 9 -18.54 -10.17 -7.92
C ALA A 9 -18.15 -10.37 -6.45
N GLN A 10 -17.11 -11.16 -6.20
CA GLN A 10 -16.53 -11.30 -4.86
C GLN A 10 -16.07 -9.92 -4.40
N THR A 11 -16.82 -9.33 -3.47
CA THR A 11 -16.56 -8.00 -2.97
C THR A 11 -15.26 -8.00 -2.13
N LEU A 12 -14.54 -6.88 -2.11
CA LEU A 12 -13.33 -6.69 -1.28
C LEU A 12 -13.53 -7.06 0.21
N ALA A 13 -14.77 -6.99 0.70
CA ALA A 13 -15.14 -7.38 2.05
C ALA A 13 -15.05 -8.91 2.29
N ASP A 14 -15.34 -9.73 1.28
CA ASP A 14 -15.26 -11.20 1.36
C ASP A 14 -13.80 -11.67 1.39
N VAL A 15 -12.92 -11.03 0.63
CA VAL A 15 -11.48 -11.33 0.62
C VAL A 15 -10.86 -11.02 1.98
N ALA A 16 -11.23 -9.88 2.59
CA ALA A 16 -10.73 -9.48 3.90
C ALA A 16 -11.18 -10.41 5.06
N ARG A 17 -12.38 -11.00 4.96
CA ARG A 17 -12.88 -11.98 5.95
C ARG A 17 -12.17 -13.34 5.81
N LYS A 18 -11.96 -13.79 4.58
CA LYS A 18 -11.26 -15.05 4.29
C LYS A 18 -9.80 -15.04 4.76
N GLU A 19 -9.13 -13.88 4.66
CA GLU A 19 -7.78 -13.68 5.21
C GLU A 19 -7.76 -13.78 6.75
N ARG A 20 -8.75 -13.19 7.44
CA ARG A 20 -8.88 -13.28 8.91
C ARG A 20 -9.18 -14.70 9.40
N GLU A 21 -9.98 -15.47 8.68
CA GLU A 21 -10.25 -16.88 9.04
C GLU A 21 -9.02 -17.77 8.86
N ARG A 22 -8.22 -17.53 7.82
CA ARG A 22 -6.95 -18.26 7.62
C ARG A 22 -5.96 -17.98 8.74
N GLN A 23 -5.88 -16.73 9.21
CA GLN A 23 -5.04 -16.35 10.35
C GLN A 23 -5.47 -17.01 11.66
N LYS A 24 -6.78 -17.18 11.89
CA LYS A 24 -7.29 -17.90 13.08
C LYS A 24 -6.95 -19.39 13.05
N ARG A 25 -6.93 -20.03 11.86
CA ARG A 25 -6.58 -21.46 11.71
C ARG A 25 -5.09 -21.77 11.92
N VAL A 26 -4.21 -20.78 11.78
CA VAL A 26 -2.76 -20.95 11.97
C VAL A 26 -2.35 -20.75 13.44
N HIS A 27 -3.24 -20.22 14.28
CA HIS A 27 -2.97 -19.97 15.70
C HIS A 27 -3.70 -20.98 16.60
N SER A 28 -3.31 -22.25 16.51
CA SER A 28 -3.55 -23.21 17.59
C SER A 28 -2.24 -23.44 18.35
N PRO A 29 -2.28 -23.48 19.70
CA PRO A 29 -1.09 -23.64 20.52
C PRO A 29 -0.56 -25.07 20.37
N VAL A 30 0.57 -25.22 19.69
CA VAL A 30 1.36 -26.45 19.71
C VAL A 30 2.14 -26.47 21.02
N VAL A 31 1.63 -27.19 22.02
CA VAL A 31 2.43 -27.68 23.16
C VAL A 31 3.13 -28.94 22.67
N VAL A 32 4.44 -28.87 22.44
CA VAL A 32 5.28 -30.05 22.21
C VAL A 32 6.26 -30.18 23.35
N ALA A 33 5.92 -31.12 24.24
CA ALA A 33 6.84 -31.85 25.07
C ALA A 33 7.64 -32.85 24.21
N THR A 34 8.95 -32.86 24.36
CA THR A 34 9.89 -33.92 23.93
C THR A 34 11.05 -33.87 24.92
N GLY A 35 11.22 -34.79 25.89
CA GLY A 35 11.67 -36.19 25.77
C GLY A 35 13.22 -36.20 25.90
N ALA A 36 13.94 -36.85 26.82
CA ALA A 36 13.69 -38.07 27.61
C ALA A 36 14.60 -38.19 28.87
N THR A 37 14.10 -38.95 29.85
CA THR A 37 14.66 -39.80 30.94
C THR A 37 16.07 -39.57 31.56
N THR A 38 16.03 -39.26 32.88
CA THR A 38 16.92 -39.55 34.05
C THR A 38 18.42 -39.27 34.02
N THR A 39 18.89 -38.36 34.90
CA THR A 39 19.57 -38.71 36.17
C THR A 39 19.69 -37.46 37.08
N THR A 40 19.40 -37.68 38.36
CA THR A 40 19.51 -36.80 39.53
C THR A 40 20.78 -35.96 39.61
N THR A 41 20.65 -34.67 39.95
CA THR A 41 21.29 -34.01 41.11
C THR A 41 21.14 -32.49 40.98
N ALA A 42 20.65 -31.85 42.05
CA ALA A 42 20.49 -30.42 42.20
C ALA A 42 21.83 -29.66 42.07
N SER A 43 21.81 -28.45 41.51
CA SER A 43 22.31 -27.27 42.22
C SER A 43 21.99 -25.97 41.49
N SER A 44 21.85 -24.95 42.32
CA SER A 44 21.62 -23.53 42.07
C SER A 44 22.67 -22.90 41.15
N GLY A 45 22.30 -21.87 40.39
CA GLY A 45 23.28 -21.12 39.60
C GLY A 45 22.69 -20.05 38.70
N SER A 46 22.55 -18.85 39.24
CA SER A 46 22.34 -17.59 38.54
C SER A 46 23.26 -17.41 37.31
N THR A 47 22.73 -16.78 36.25
CA THR A 47 23.23 -15.52 35.62
C THR A 47 23.05 -15.51 34.09
N ALA A 48 22.71 -14.31 33.59
CA ALA A 48 22.81 -13.83 32.21
C ALA A 48 21.78 -14.39 31.20
N ALA A 49 20.61 -13.75 31.20
CA ALA A 49 19.74 -13.69 30.02
C ALA A 49 20.46 -12.92 28.90
N ALA A 50 21.20 -13.64 28.06
CA ALA A 50 21.55 -13.17 26.74
C ALA A 50 20.26 -13.19 25.89
N VAL A 51 19.73 -12.00 25.61
CA VAL A 51 18.67 -11.78 24.64
C VAL A 51 19.18 -12.17 23.25
N THR A 52 19.03 -13.45 22.91
CA THR A 52 19.12 -13.90 21.52
C THR A 52 17.87 -13.41 20.82
N SER A 53 18.00 -12.27 20.16
CA SER A 53 17.04 -11.81 19.17
C SER A 53 16.82 -12.94 18.19
N SER A 54 15.61 -13.49 18.20
CA SER A 54 15.10 -14.46 17.26
C SER A 54 15.17 -13.85 15.87
N THR A 55 16.27 -14.10 15.17
CA THR A 55 16.42 -13.79 13.76
C THR A 55 15.37 -14.62 13.03
N PRO A 56 14.41 -14.02 12.31
CA PRO A 56 13.57 -14.80 11.43
C PRO A 56 14.49 -15.42 10.39
N ALA A 57 14.50 -16.75 10.29
CA ALA A 57 15.26 -17.52 9.30
C ALA A 57 14.64 -17.36 7.89
N GLY A 58 14.56 -16.12 7.42
CA GLY A 58 14.15 -15.73 6.08
C GLY A 58 15.20 -14.82 5.46
N PRO A 59 15.26 -14.72 4.13
CA PRO A 59 16.18 -13.80 3.48
C PRO A 59 15.82 -12.36 3.87
N THR A 60 16.76 -11.69 4.50
CA THR A 60 16.68 -10.27 4.88
C THR A 60 17.66 -9.48 4.01
N ASP A 61 17.42 -8.18 3.84
CA ASP A 61 18.39 -7.31 3.19
C ASP A 61 19.57 -6.98 4.10
N ASN A 62 20.58 -6.29 3.57
CA ASN A 62 21.75 -5.84 4.34
C ASN A 62 21.40 -4.87 5.48
N LYS A 63 20.17 -4.37 5.54
CA LYS A 63 19.64 -3.49 6.60
C LYS A 63 18.73 -4.24 7.57
N GLY A 64 18.62 -5.57 7.48
CA GLY A 64 17.77 -6.39 8.33
C GLY A 64 16.26 -6.28 8.04
N ARG A 65 15.87 -5.69 6.91
CA ARG A 65 14.47 -5.59 6.47
C ARG A 65 14.09 -6.87 5.73
N ASP A 66 12.90 -7.37 6.03
CA ASP A 66 12.34 -8.58 5.44
C ASP A 66 11.53 -8.28 4.17
N GLU A 67 11.18 -9.34 3.43
CA GLU A 67 10.33 -9.25 2.25
C GLU A 67 8.99 -8.57 2.54
N LYS A 68 8.39 -8.81 3.72
CA LYS A 68 7.10 -8.24 4.10
C LYS A 68 7.19 -6.72 4.24
N TYR A 69 8.27 -6.21 4.84
CA TYR A 69 8.53 -4.78 4.88
C TYR A 69 8.58 -4.18 3.48
N TRP A 70 9.39 -4.77 2.60
CA TRP A 70 9.58 -4.27 1.24
C TRP A 70 8.27 -4.29 0.45
N ARG A 71 7.54 -5.40 0.47
CA ARG A 71 6.21 -5.48 -0.16
C ARG A 71 5.26 -4.41 0.35
N ALA A 72 5.20 -4.20 1.67
CA ALA A 72 4.35 -3.17 2.24
C ALA A 72 4.73 -1.76 1.77
N GLN A 73 6.03 -1.45 1.63
CA GLN A 73 6.48 -0.16 1.10
C GLN A 73 6.12 0.00 -0.38
N PHE A 74 6.35 -1.02 -1.22
CA PHE A 74 5.99 -0.97 -2.63
C PHE A 74 4.48 -0.84 -2.85
N GLN A 75 3.67 -1.55 -2.06
CA GLN A 75 2.21 -1.40 -2.14
C GLN A 75 1.78 0.03 -1.77
N LYS A 76 2.31 0.58 -0.67
CA LYS A 76 2.02 1.97 -0.28
C LYS A 76 2.42 2.97 -1.37
N ALA A 77 3.61 2.83 -1.95
CA ALA A 77 4.08 3.72 -3.02
C ALA A 77 3.20 3.64 -4.27
N ARG A 78 2.74 2.44 -4.65
CA ARG A 78 1.78 2.28 -5.76
C ARG A 78 0.42 2.89 -5.44
N ASP A 79 -0.06 2.72 -4.22
CA ASP A 79 -1.31 3.33 -3.79
C ASP A 79 -1.22 4.86 -3.79
N GLU A 80 -0.07 5.43 -3.41
CA GLU A 80 0.20 6.87 -3.54
C GLU A 80 0.18 7.33 -5.00
N VAL A 81 0.82 6.58 -5.91
CA VAL A 81 0.78 6.88 -7.36
C VAL A 81 -0.68 6.85 -7.86
N LYS A 82 -1.43 5.80 -7.56
CA LYS A 82 -2.84 5.67 -7.98
C LYS A 82 -3.68 6.83 -7.46
N LYS A 83 -3.57 7.18 -6.18
CA LYS A 83 -4.32 8.31 -5.59
C LYS A 83 -3.96 9.64 -6.23
N ALA A 84 -2.67 9.87 -6.52
CA ALA A 84 -2.24 11.08 -7.20
C ALA A 84 -2.78 11.13 -8.63
N GLU A 85 -2.77 9.99 -9.34
CA GLU A 85 -3.32 9.88 -10.70
C GLU A 85 -4.84 10.11 -10.72
N GLU A 86 -5.58 9.50 -9.79
CA GLU A 86 -7.02 9.70 -9.60
C GLU A 86 -7.36 11.18 -9.32
N LYS A 87 -6.58 11.84 -8.45
CA LYS A 87 -6.73 13.28 -8.16
C LYS A 87 -6.52 14.11 -9.42
N ALA A 88 -5.47 13.83 -10.20
CA ALA A 88 -5.20 14.53 -11.45
C ALA A 88 -6.33 14.31 -12.48
N GLN A 89 -6.85 13.10 -12.60
CA GLN A 89 -7.98 12.78 -13.47
C GLN A 89 -9.26 13.52 -13.06
N LEU A 90 -9.56 13.57 -11.75
CA LEU A 90 -10.74 14.28 -11.25
C LEU A 90 -10.66 15.78 -11.55
N LEU A 91 -9.48 16.39 -11.37
CA LEU A 91 -9.25 17.79 -11.68
C LEU A 91 -9.35 18.09 -13.19
N ASP A 92 -8.86 17.18 -14.04
CA ASP A 92 -9.01 17.28 -15.49
C ASP A 92 -10.49 17.22 -15.93
N LEU A 93 -11.27 16.30 -15.33
CA LEU A 93 -12.72 16.23 -15.57
C LEU A 93 -13.44 17.50 -15.09
N ARG A 94 -13.08 18.02 -13.91
CA ARG A 94 -13.64 19.28 -13.39
C ARG A 94 -13.34 20.46 -14.32
N LEU A 95 -12.11 20.53 -14.83
CA LEU A 95 -11.72 21.58 -15.77
C LEU A 95 -12.54 21.52 -17.06
N LYS A 96 -12.76 20.32 -17.62
CA LYS A 96 -13.61 20.10 -18.80
C LYS A 96 -15.06 20.48 -18.54
N ASP A 97 -15.59 20.16 -17.36
CA ASP A 97 -16.93 20.54 -16.96
C ASP A 97 -17.08 22.06 -16.85
N LEU A 98 -16.16 22.74 -16.15
CA LEU A 98 -16.14 24.21 -16.04
C LEU A 98 -16.03 24.89 -17.41
N ASN A 99 -15.19 24.37 -18.31
CA ASN A 99 -15.11 24.88 -19.69
C ASN A 99 -16.43 24.70 -20.45
N THR A 100 -17.13 23.58 -20.24
CA THR A 100 -18.46 23.34 -20.83
C THR A 100 -19.50 24.29 -20.26
N GLN A 101 -19.48 24.54 -18.95
CA GLN A 101 -20.35 25.53 -18.30
C GLN A 101 -20.08 26.95 -18.83
N LEU A 102 -18.81 27.32 -19.00
CA LEU A 102 -18.39 28.60 -19.56
C LEU A 102 -18.96 28.85 -20.95
N LEU A 103 -18.97 27.82 -21.81
CA LEU A 103 -19.51 27.91 -23.17
C LEU A 103 -21.05 28.02 -23.19
N ARG A 104 -21.73 27.46 -22.19
CA ARG A 104 -23.18 27.52 -22.05
C ARG A 104 -23.66 28.79 -21.36
N GLN A 105 -22.79 29.48 -20.62
CA GLN A 105 -23.15 30.63 -19.82
C GLN A 105 -23.20 31.91 -20.67
N SER A 106 -24.36 32.56 -20.71
CA SER A 106 -24.58 33.82 -21.44
C SER A 106 -24.34 35.06 -20.59
N ASP A 107 -24.47 34.95 -19.26
CA ASP A 107 -24.22 36.06 -18.35
C ASP A 107 -22.71 36.34 -18.23
N ILE A 108 -22.31 37.52 -18.70
CA ILE A 108 -20.92 38.00 -18.68
C ILE A 108 -20.38 38.07 -17.24
N TYR A 109 -21.20 38.51 -16.28
CA TYR A 109 -20.75 38.65 -14.90
C TYR A 109 -20.41 37.29 -14.29
N ALA A 110 -21.30 36.30 -14.44
CA ALA A 110 -21.05 34.93 -13.99
C ALA A 110 -19.83 34.30 -14.70
N ARG A 111 -19.64 34.62 -15.98
CA ARG A 111 -18.50 34.12 -16.77
C ARG A 111 -17.17 34.65 -16.25
N GLU A 112 -17.10 35.96 -16.00
CA GLU A 112 -15.85 36.66 -15.67
C GLU A 112 -15.47 36.54 -14.20
N TYR A 113 -16.44 36.66 -13.28
CA TYR A 113 -16.15 36.73 -11.85
C TYR A 113 -16.28 35.41 -11.10
N ARG A 114 -16.90 34.39 -11.72
CA ARG A 114 -17.04 33.06 -11.09
C ARG A 114 -16.32 31.98 -11.88
N LEU A 115 -16.72 31.75 -13.13
CA LEU A 115 -16.18 30.63 -13.91
C LEU A 115 -14.72 30.83 -14.30
N GLY A 116 -14.32 32.04 -14.71
CA GLY A 116 -12.93 32.36 -15.04
C GLY A 116 -11.95 32.02 -13.90
N PRO A 117 -12.14 32.55 -12.68
CA PRO A 117 -11.33 32.22 -11.52
C PRO A 117 -11.36 30.73 -11.16
N GLU A 118 -12.54 30.08 -11.16
CA GLU A 118 -12.65 28.64 -10.86
C GLU A 118 -11.86 27.77 -11.85
N ILE A 119 -11.86 28.13 -13.15
CA ILE A 119 -11.06 27.47 -14.18
C ILE A 119 -9.57 27.66 -13.92
N ALA A 120 -9.14 28.90 -13.64
CA ALA A 120 -7.74 29.21 -13.37
C ALA A 120 -7.22 28.49 -12.13
N ASP A 121 -8.02 28.40 -11.06
CA ASP A 121 -7.66 27.69 -9.84
C ASP A 121 -7.64 26.17 -10.05
N THR A 122 -8.62 25.62 -10.76
CA THR A 122 -8.64 24.18 -11.10
C THR A 122 -7.44 23.81 -11.97
N GLN A 123 -7.04 24.68 -12.90
CA GLN A 123 -5.85 24.49 -13.73
C GLN A 123 -4.57 24.46 -12.88
N LYS A 124 -4.41 25.39 -11.92
CA LYS A 124 -3.27 25.38 -11.00
C LYS A 124 -3.23 24.10 -10.17
N GLN A 125 -4.37 23.68 -9.62
CA GLN A 125 -4.48 22.44 -8.85
C GLN A 125 -4.14 21.22 -9.70
N LEU A 126 -4.54 21.21 -10.98
CA LEU A 126 -4.20 20.13 -11.91
C LEU A 126 -2.70 20.05 -12.15
N ASP A 127 -2.03 21.19 -12.33
CA ASP A 127 -0.59 21.24 -12.53
C ASP A 127 0.18 20.82 -11.26
N GLU A 128 -0.32 21.16 -10.07
CA GLU A 128 0.19 20.65 -8.81
C GLU A 128 -0.01 19.14 -8.66
N ALA A 129 -1.21 18.63 -8.96
CA ALA A 129 -1.49 17.20 -8.91
C ALA A 129 -0.63 16.40 -9.91
N ARG A 130 -0.33 16.95 -11.09
CA ARG A 130 0.62 16.34 -12.04
C ARG A 130 2.03 16.24 -11.46
N LYS A 131 2.51 17.29 -10.78
CA LYS A 131 3.79 17.25 -10.07
C LYS A 131 3.77 16.22 -8.94
N GLU A 132 2.66 16.07 -8.22
CA GLU A 132 2.49 15.03 -7.20
C GLU A 132 2.58 13.61 -7.81
N VAL A 133 1.97 13.38 -8.99
CA VAL A 133 2.10 12.12 -9.73
C VAL A 133 3.55 11.82 -10.08
N ASP A 134 4.28 12.80 -10.61
CA ASP A 134 5.69 12.64 -10.98
C ASP A 134 6.56 12.35 -9.74
N GLN A 135 6.30 13.04 -8.62
CA GLN A 135 6.98 12.79 -7.36
C GLN A 135 6.66 11.39 -6.80
N ALA A 136 5.41 10.94 -6.86
CA ALA A 136 5.02 9.60 -6.41
C ALA A 136 5.67 8.51 -7.27
N LYS A 137 5.74 8.70 -8.59
CA LYS A 137 6.45 7.79 -9.51
C LYS A 137 7.94 7.75 -9.20
N LYS A 138 8.54 8.91 -8.91
CA LYS A 138 9.95 8.98 -8.52
C LYS A 138 10.21 8.27 -7.18
N LYS A 139 9.34 8.41 -6.19
CA LYS A 139 9.45 7.64 -4.94
C LYS A 139 9.41 6.13 -5.19
N LEU A 140 8.59 5.67 -6.13
CA LEU A 140 8.54 4.26 -6.50
C LEU A 140 9.88 3.80 -7.09
N THR A 141 10.47 4.56 -8.01
CA THR A 141 11.78 4.24 -8.60
C THR A 141 12.91 4.32 -7.56
N ASP A 142 12.87 5.30 -6.66
CA ASP A 142 13.85 5.46 -5.59
C ASP A 142 13.80 4.28 -4.60
N LEU A 143 12.59 3.73 -4.34
CA LEU A 143 12.42 2.51 -3.55
C LEU A 143 12.98 1.26 -4.26
N GLU A 144 12.85 1.16 -5.58
CA GLU A 144 13.48 0.08 -6.37
C GLU A 144 15.01 0.16 -6.32
N ASP A 145 15.56 1.36 -6.42
CA ASP A 145 16.99 1.60 -6.25
C ASP A 145 17.46 1.28 -4.82
N GLU A 146 16.66 1.62 -3.80
CA GLU A 146 16.99 1.29 -2.41
C GLU A 146 16.97 -0.23 -2.17
N LEU A 147 15.98 -0.95 -2.71
CA LEU A 147 15.91 -2.41 -2.65
C LEU A 147 17.16 -3.04 -3.30
N ARG A 148 17.55 -2.56 -4.48
CA ARG A 148 18.77 -3.03 -5.17
C ARG A 148 20.02 -2.74 -4.34
N ARG A 149 20.12 -1.54 -3.76
CA ARG A 149 21.26 -1.12 -2.94
C ARG A 149 21.33 -1.86 -1.60
N SER A 150 20.19 -2.22 -1.02
CA SER A 150 20.15 -3.01 0.21
C SER A 150 20.40 -4.50 -0.05
N GLY A 151 20.55 -4.94 -1.30
CA GLY A 151 20.73 -6.35 -1.65
C GLY A 151 19.45 -7.17 -1.50
N GLY A 152 18.30 -6.51 -1.42
CA GLY A 152 17.01 -7.19 -1.42
C GLY A 152 16.74 -7.85 -2.77
N LEU A 153 16.03 -8.98 -2.74
CA LEU A 153 15.71 -9.72 -3.95
C LEU A 153 14.74 -8.89 -4.81
N PRO A 154 14.93 -8.81 -6.15
CA PRO A 154 14.04 -8.05 -7.03
C PRO A 154 12.59 -8.58 -7.03
N GLY A 155 12.38 -9.82 -6.58
CA GLY A 155 11.05 -10.39 -6.38
C GLY A 155 10.23 -9.74 -5.26
N TRP A 156 10.88 -9.02 -4.33
CA TRP A 156 10.20 -8.34 -3.22
C TRP A 156 9.53 -7.04 -3.64
N ALA A 157 9.91 -6.49 -4.80
CA ALA A 157 9.26 -5.34 -5.38
C ALA A 157 7.91 -5.67 -6.02
N ARG A 158 7.52 -6.95 -6.16
CA ARG A 158 6.30 -7.35 -6.88
C ARG A 158 5.05 -7.13 -6.03
#